data_AF-A0A2N7PN12-F1
#
_entry.id   AF-A0A2N7PN12-F1
#
_cell.length_a   1.000
_cell.length_b   1.000
_cell.length_c   1.000
_cell.angle_alpha   90.00
_cell.angle_beta   90.00
_cell.angle_gamma   90.00
#
_symmetry.space_group_name_H-M   'P 1'
#
loop_
_entity.id
_entity.type
_entity.pdbx_description
1 polymer ?
#
loop_
_entity_poly.entity_id
_entity_poly.type
_entity_poly.pdbx_seq_one_letter_code
_entity_poly.pdbx_strand_id
1 'polypeptide(L)'
;MFIYAKLFLMKLSDWAKKKGVSYKTAWRWFKQGLIKGYQMPTGTIIVEEETKKEREEVRCMIYARVSDRKSENLERQAQRLTEYATAKGYKIVWV
;
A
#
# COMPACT_ATOMS: atom_id res chain seq x y z
N MET A 1 -10.92 -15.81 2.61
CA MET A 1 -10.41 -14.49 2.20
C MET A 1 -8.94 -14.61 1.86
N PHE A 2 -8.60 -15.01 0.63
CA PHE A 2 -7.20 -15.13 0.19
C PHE A 2 -6.68 -13.74 -0.17
N ILE A 3 -5.76 -13.23 0.64
CA ILE A 3 -4.99 -12.02 0.33
C ILE A 3 -4.07 -12.41 -0.83
N TYR A 4 -4.41 -11.99 -2.05
CA TYR A 4 -3.51 -12.17 -3.20
C TYR A 4 -2.26 -11.30 -2.98
N ALA A 5 -1.20 -11.92 -2.46
CA ALA A 5 0.13 -11.33 -2.50
C ALA A 5 0.53 -11.22 -3.99
N LYS A 6 0.58 -10.00 -4.52
CA LYS A 6 1.08 -9.78 -5.87
C LYS A 6 2.60 -9.89 -5.82
N LEU A 7 3.12 -11.00 -6.33
CA LEU A 7 4.56 -11.20 -6.50
C LEU A 7 5.04 -10.29 -7.63
N PHE A 8 5.94 -9.36 -7.33
CA PHE A 8 6.56 -8.53 -8.34
C PHE A 8 7.91 -9.13 -8.69
N LEU A 9 8.08 -9.51 -9.96
CA LEU A 9 9.35 -9.98 -10.50
C LEU A 9 10.14 -8.78 -11.02
N MET A 10 11.36 -8.59 -10.54
CA MET A 10 12.24 -7.51 -11.01
C MET A 10 13.69 -7.97 -11.11
N LYS A 11 14.47 -7.32 -11.97
CA LYS A 11 15.92 -7.59 -12.03
C LYS A 11 16.58 -7.17 -10.73
N LEU A 12 17.62 -7.90 -10.31
CA LEU A 12 18.41 -7.55 -9.13
C LEU A 12 18.98 -6.12 -9.17
N SER A 13 19.29 -5.61 -10.36
CA SER A 13 19.72 -4.22 -10.56
C SER A 13 18.65 -3.20 -10.18
N ASP A 14 17.40 -3.47 -10.53
CA ASP A 14 16.28 -2.57 -10.25
C ASP A 14 15.86 -2.70 -8.78
N TRP A 15 15.92 -3.91 -8.23
CA TRP A 15 15.74 -4.15 -6.80
C TRP A 15 16.78 -3.39 -5.96
N ALA A 16 18.05 -3.43 -6.36
CA ALA A 16 19.13 -2.74 -5.67
C ALA A 16 18.89 -1.22 -5.67
N LYS A 17 18.51 -0.64 -6.82
CA LYS A 17 18.13 0.78 -6.92
C LYS A 17 16.95 1.12 -6.02
N LYS A 18 15.89 0.31 -6.02
CA LYS A 18 14.69 0.51 -5.20
C LYS A 18 15.00 0.51 -3.69
N LYS A 19 15.91 -0.36 -3.25
CA LYS A 19 16.35 -0.44 -1.85
C LYS A 19 17.47 0.54 -1.48
N GLY A 20 17.98 1.30 -2.45
CA GLY A 20 19.08 2.25 -2.22
C GLY A 20 20.43 1.61 -1.94
N VAL A 21 20.66 0.37 -2.39
CA VAL A 21 21.91 -0.37 -2.17
C VAL A 21 22.69 -0.58 -3.47
N SER A 22 24.00 -0.74 -3.36
CA SER A 22 24.83 -1.07 -4.52
C SER A 22 24.45 -2.45 -5.08
N TYR A 23 24.61 -2.64 -6.39
CA TYR A 23 24.39 -3.94 -7.03
C TYR A 23 25.25 -5.05 -6.41
N LYS A 24 26.51 -4.75 -6.06
CA LYS A 24 27.43 -5.70 -5.43
C LYS A 24 26.92 -6.18 -4.07
N THR A 25 26.33 -5.28 -3.29
CA THR A 25 25.69 -5.60 -2.01
C THR A 25 24.49 -6.50 -2.22
N ALA A 26 23.59 -6.14 -3.15
CA ALA A 26 22.42 -6.96 -3.48
C ALA A 26 22.81 -8.35 -3.98
N TRP A 27 23.85 -8.47 -4.81
CA TRP A 27 24.37 -9.74 -5.28
C TRP A 27 24.92 -10.61 -4.14
N ARG A 28 25.65 -10.02 -3.19
CA ARG A 28 26.13 -10.73 -2.00
C ARG A 28 24.96 -11.26 -1.16
N TRP A 29 23.94 -10.44 -0.94
CA TRP A 29 22.73 -10.83 -0.21
C TRP A 29 21.95 -11.95 -0.91
N PHE A 30 21.85 -11.91 -2.24
CA PHE A 30 21.27 -12.99 -3.02
C PHE A 30 22.06 -14.29 -2.84
N LYS A 31 23.40 -14.24 -2.93
CA LYS A 31 24.26 -15.43 -2.70
C LYS A 31 24.18 -15.95 -1.26
N GLN A 32 23.86 -15.10 -0.29
CA GLN A 32 23.60 -15.47 1.10
C GLN A 32 22.18 -16.00 1.33
N GLY A 33 21.30 -16.00 0.33
CA GLY A 33 19.91 -16.44 0.46
C GLY A 33 18.99 -15.44 1.18
N LEU A 34 19.44 -14.20 1.39
CA LEU A 34 18.65 -13.15 2.05
C LEU A 34 17.59 -12.55 1.12
N ILE A 35 17.77 -12.70 -0.19
CA ILE A 35 16.85 -12.20 -1.22
C ILE A 35 16.21 -13.41 -1.88
N LYS A 36 14.86 -13.49 -1.83
CA LYS A 36 14.11 -14.50 -2.58
C LYS A 36 14.13 -14.17 -4.06
N GLY A 37 14.42 -15.16 -4.89
CA GLY A 37 14.51 -15.02 -6.34
C GLY A 37 15.22 -16.20 -6.97
N TYR A 38 15.34 -16.18 -8.29
CA TYR A 38 16.02 -17.22 -9.05
C TYR A 38 16.99 -16.62 -10.06
N GLN A 39 18.04 -17.37 -10.37
CA GLN A 39 18.98 -17.03 -11.42
C GLN A 39 18.60 -17.77 -12.69
N MET A 40 18.44 -17.04 -13.79
CA MET A 40 18.24 -17.63 -15.11
C MET A 40 19.53 -18.29 -15.60
N PRO A 41 19.43 -19.26 -16.53
CA PRO A 41 20.61 -19.86 -17.19
C PRO A 41 21.53 -18.83 -17.86
N THR A 42 20.98 -17.68 -18.27
CA THR A 42 21.71 -16.54 -18.84
C THR A 42 22.51 -15.73 -17.82
N GLY A 43 22.45 -16.09 -16.54
CA GLY A 43 23.10 -15.39 -15.44
C GLY A 43 22.31 -14.23 -14.84
N THR A 44 21.16 -13.86 -15.44
CA THR A 44 20.30 -12.79 -14.93
C THR A 44 19.59 -13.22 -13.66
N ILE A 45 19.67 -12.41 -12.59
CA ILE A 45 18.99 -12.67 -11.32
C ILE A 45 17.67 -11.92 -11.29
N ILE A 46 16.58 -12.67 -11.11
CA ILE A 46 15.23 -12.15 -10.93
C ILE A 46 14.85 -12.28 -9.46
N VAL A 47 14.49 -11.16 -8.85
CA VAL A 47 14.08 -11.06 -7.45
C VAL A 47 12.56 -11.11 -7.37
N GLU A 48 12.07 -11.94 -6.46
CA GLU A 48 10.68 -12.06 -6.08
C GLU A 48 10.42 -11.16 -4.87
N GLU A 49 9.81 -10.00 -5.11
CA GLU A 49 9.38 -9.12 -4.01
C GLU A 49 7.88 -9.31 -3.78
N GLU A 50 7.56 -9.89 -2.61
CA GLU A 50 6.20 -9.87 -2.07
C GLU A 50 5.88 -8.44 -1.62
N THR A 51 5.38 -7.61 -2.55
CA THR A 51 4.68 -6.41 -2.11
C THR A 51 3.36 -6.85 -1.51
N LYS A 52 3.26 -6.83 -0.18
CA LYS A 52 1.98 -6.58 0.45
C LYS A 52 1.51 -5.26 -0.13
N LYS A 53 0.54 -5.31 -1.05
CA LYS A 53 -0.39 -4.19 -1.20
C LYS A 53 -1.11 -4.11 0.14
N GLU A 54 -0.48 -3.52 1.14
CA GLU A 54 -1.25 -2.79 2.12
C GLU A 54 -2.04 -1.83 1.25
N ARG A 55 -3.35 -2.09 1.11
CA ARG A 55 -4.24 -1.04 0.63
C ARG A 55 -3.88 0.14 1.50
N GLU A 56 -3.29 1.18 0.90
CA GLU A 56 -3.00 2.41 1.63
C GLU A 56 -4.31 2.77 2.31
N GLU A 57 -4.32 2.63 3.64
CA GLU A 57 -5.53 2.79 4.43
C GLU A 57 -5.84 4.28 4.36
N VAL A 58 -6.69 4.68 3.40
CA VAL A 58 -7.04 6.08 3.21
C VAL A 58 -7.87 6.49 4.42
N ARG A 59 -7.26 7.26 5.31
CA ARG A 59 -7.90 7.81 6.50
C ARG A 59 -8.56 9.13 6.16
N CYS A 60 -9.75 9.35 6.70
CA CYS A 60 -10.48 10.61 6.53
C CYS A 60 -11.09 11.06 7.86
N MET A 61 -11.31 12.37 7.95
CA MET A 61 -12.01 13.03 9.04
C MET A 61 -13.22 13.73 8.44
N ILE A 62 -14.38 13.59 9.09
CA ILE A 62 -15.61 14.24 8.65
C ILE A 62 -15.77 15.51 9.49
N TYR A 63 -16.08 16.61 8.81
CA TYR A 63 -16.41 17.88 9.45
C TYR A 63 -17.68 18.42 8.80
N ALA A 64 -18.74 18.54 9.58
CA ALA A 64 -20.00 19.11 9.14
C ALA A 64 -20.23 20.46 9.83
N ARG A 65 -20.70 21.45 9.07
CA ARG A 65 -21.15 22.75 9.60
C ARG A 65 -22.38 23.19 8.83
N VAL A 66 -23.39 23.68 9.55
CA VAL A 66 -24.53 24.39 8.97
C VAL A 66 -24.49 25.86 9.35
N SER A 67 -24.92 26.73 8.44
CA SER A 67 -25.08 28.17 8.70
C SER A 67 -26.38 28.51 9.44
N ASP A 68 -27.33 27.58 9.47
CA ASP A 68 -28.66 27.76 10.05
C ASP A 68 -28.77 27.05 11.41
N ARG A 69 -29.56 27.61 12.35
CA ARG A 69 -29.64 27.13 13.77
C ARG A 69 -30.31 25.76 13.95
N LYS A 70 -30.73 25.10 12.87
CA LYS A 70 -31.41 23.80 12.90
C LYS A 70 -30.39 22.65 13.00
N SER A 71 -30.20 22.12 14.20
CA SER A 71 -29.31 20.99 14.51
C SER A 71 -29.65 19.70 13.75
N GLU A 72 -30.92 19.47 13.41
CA GLU A 72 -31.34 18.29 12.61
C GLU A 72 -30.67 18.20 11.23
N ASN A 73 -30.31 19.34 10.64
CA ASN A 73 -29.62 19.36 9.35
C ASN A 73 -28.13 18.99 9.46
N LEU A 74 -27.54 19.08 10.65
CA LEU A 74 -26.12 18.78 10.88
C LEU A 74 -25.91 17.26 10.96
N GLU A 75 -26.70 16.57 11.79
CA GLU A 75 -26.61 15.12 11.97
C GLU A 75 -26.86 14.38 10.65
N ARG A 76 -27.89 14.80 9.89
CA ARG A 76 -28.18 14.20 8.58
C ARG A 76 -27.05 14.40 7.57
N GLN A 77 -26.34 15.52 7.63
CA GLN A 77 -25.19 15.79 6.74
C GLN A 77 -23.96 14.98 7.13
N ALA A 78 -23.66 14.91 8.43
CA ALA A 78 -22.59 14.06 8.94
C ALA A 78 -22.83 12.59 8.55
N GLN A 79 -24.06 12.10 8.71
CA GLN A 79 -24.43 10.74 8.35
C GLN A 79 -24.23 10.43 6.86
N ARG A 80 -24.66 11.33 5.96
CA ARG A 80 -24.44 11.17 4.51
C ARG A 80 -22.95 11.11 4.14
N LEU A 81 -22.11 11.92 4.79
CA LEU A 81 -20.66 11.91 4.57
C LEU A 81 -20.02 10.62 5.09
N THR A 82 -20.49 10.10 6.22
CA THR A 82 -20.07 8.81 6.79
C THR A 82 -20.40 7.66 5.85
N GLU A 83 -21.63 7.63 5.31
CA GLU A 83 -22.06 6.60 4.35
C GLU A 83 -21.21 6.63 3.07
N TYR A 84 -20.94 7.82 2.54
CA TYR A 84 -20.08 7.99 1.37
C TYR A 84 -18.64 7.51 1.63
N ALA A 85 -18.04 7.93 2.75
CA ALA A 85 -16.67 7.55 3.10
C ALA A 85 -16.54 6.04 3.33
N THR A 86 -17.55 5.43 3.97
CA THR A 86 -17.62 3.98 4.18
C THR A 86 -17.75 3.23 2.85
N ALA A 87 -18.61 3.69 1.93
CA ALA A 87 -18.79 3.08 0.61
C ALA A 87 -17.52 3.16 -0.26
N LYS A 88 -16.72 4.22 -0.10
CA LYS A 88 -15.41 4.37 -0.75
C LYS A 88 -14.31 3.52 -0.11
N GLY A 89 -14.56 2.92 1.05
CA GLY A 89 -13.58 2.13 1.79
C GLY A 89 -12.56 2.98 2.56
N TYR A 90 -12.91 4.22 2.90
CA TYR A 90 -12.10 5.06 3.76
C TYR A 90 -12.27 4.66 5.22
N LYS A 91 -11.18 4.79 5.99
CA LYS A 91 -11.24 4.65 7.44
C LYS A 91 -11.54 6.01 8.06
N ILE A 92 -12.71 6.13 8.65
CA ILE A 92 -13.13 7.35 9.35
C ILE A 92 -12.45 7.35 10.72
N VAL A 93 -11.62 8.36 10.98
CA VAL A 93 -10.89 8.51 12.25
C VAL A 93 -11.71 9.34 13.24
N TRP A 94 -12.47 10.30 12.74
CA TRP A 94 -13.30 11.21 13.54
C TRP A 94 -14.43 11.81 12.69
N VAL A 95 -15.55 12.16 13.34
CA VAL A 95 -16.76 12.75 12.76
C VAL A 95 -17.21 13.92 13.62
#